data_AF-A0A409YU42-F1
#
_entry.id   AF-A0A409YU42-F1
#
_cell.length_a   1.000
_cell.length_b   1.000
_cell.length_c   1.000
_cell.angle_alpha   90.00
_cell.angle_beta   90.00
_cell.angle_gamma   90.00
#
_symmetry.space_group_name_H-M   'P 1'
#
loop_
_entity.id
_entity.type
_entity.pdbx_description
1 polymer ?
#
loop_
_entity_poly.entity_id
_entity_poly.type
_entity_poly.pdbx_seq_one_letter_code
_entity_poly.pdbx_strand_id
1 'polypeptide(L)'
;MFDTLLKPSAKGSTDIRDEIDRYLNTDTEAVDDVLMWWSERRSMFPGLSRMALDYLSIPPTSVDVERVFSRGRLILSHVRSRLNAQSTRALLCLGNWSLLGFVEDNDVIPVARMPDVEGDEEVELDEGWDRILL
;
A
#
# COMPACT_ATOMS: atom_id res chain seq x y z
N MET A 1 -17.29 4.80 11.34
CA MET A 1 -16.16 4.69 10.37
C MET A 1 -15.10 3.69 10.86
N PHE A 2 -14.86 3.60 12.18
CA PHE A 2 -13.94 2.60 12.78
C PHE A 2 -14.60 1.27 13.15
N ASP A 3 -15.93 1.17 13.14
CA ASP A 3 -16.69 -0.03 13.57
C ASP A 3 -16.40 -1.28 12.71
N THR A 4 -15.93 -1.08 11.47
CA THR A 4 -15.52 -2.18 10.59
C THR A 4 -14.22 -2.84 11.04
N LEU A 5 -13.35 -2.10 11.77
CA LEU A 5 -12.06 -2.59 12.27
C LEU A 5 -12.19 -3.48 13.51
N LEU A 6 -13.33 -3.41 14.19
CA LEU A 6 -13.65 -4.26 15.34
C LEU A 6 -14.31 -5.58 14.96
N LYS A 7 -14.59 -5.83 13.67
CA LYS A 7 -15.18 -7.12 13.27
C LYS A 7 -14.15 -8.23 13.48
N PRO A 8 -14.37 -9.15 14.44
CA PRO A 8 -13.48 -10.27 14.64
C PRO A 8 -13.51 -11.13 13.38
N SER A 9 -12.32 -11.45 12.84
CA SER A 9 -12.20 -12.54 11.87
C SER A 9 -12.68 -13.81 12.57
N ALA A 10 -13.62 -14.54 11.97
CA ALA A 10 -14.33 -15.68 12.56
C ALA A 10 -13.46 -16.94 12.78
N LYS A 11 -12.21 -16.76 13.21
CA LYS A 11 -11.32 -17.84 13.66
C LYS A 11 -10.76 -17.49 15.03
N GLY A 12 -11.47 -17.97 16.06
CA GLY A 12 -11.01 -18.01 17.46
C GLY A 12 -10.83 -16.64 18.10
N SER A 13 -11.91 -15.90 18.35
CA SER A 13 -11.82 -14.61 19.02
C SER A 13 -11.50 -14.78 20.51
N THR A 14 -10.22 -14.65 20.88
CA THR A 14 -9.90 -14.01 22.17
C THR A 14 -10.54 -12.62 22.17
N ASP A 15 -11.15 -12.22 23.29
CA ASP A 15 -11.69 -10.87 23.41
C ASP A 15 -10.53 -9.88 23.18
N ILE A 16 -10.77 -8.83 22.38
CA ILE A 16 -9.78 -7.77 22.15
C ILE A 16 -9.34 -7.14 23.48
N ARG A 17 -10.23 -7.13 24.48
CA ARG A 17 -9.92 -6.70 25.85
C ARG A 17 -8.85 -7.59 26.49
N ASP A 18 -9.00 -8.92 26.35
CA ASP A 18 -8.01 -9.88 26.85
C ASP A 18 -6.66 -9.73 26.13
N GLU A 19 -6.68 -9.41 24.83
CA GLU A 19 -5.46 -9.12 24.06
C GLU A 19 -4.74 -7.85 24.54
N ILE A 20 -5.50 -6.78 24.79
CA ILE A 20 -4.98 -5.52 25.34
C ILE A 20 -4.39 -5.75 26.72
N ASP A 21 -5.12 -6.42 27.61
CA ASP A 21 -4.64 -6.72 28.96
C ASP A 21 -3.37 -7.56 28.92
N ARG A 22 -3.30 -8.57 28.04
CA ARG A 22 -2.09 -9.37 27.86
C ARG A 22 -0.92 -8.53 27.35
N TYR A 23 -1.14 -7.65 26.37
CA TYR A 23 -0.11 -6.77 25.82
C TYR A 23 0.42 -5.80 26.89
N LEU A 24 -0.47 -5.17 27.67
CA LEU A 24 -0.09 -4.23 28.73
C LEU A 24 0.66 -4.90 29.90
N ASN A 25 0.47 -6.20 30.10
CA ASN A 25 1.21 -6.99 31.09
C ASN A 25 2.50 -7.62 30.54
N THR A 26 2.82 -7.42 29.24
CA THR A 26 4.07 -7.89 28.64
C THR A 26 5.19 -6.89 28.93
N ASP A 27 6.40 -7.38 29.14
CA ASP A 27 7.56 -6.53 29.33
C ASP A 27 7.80 -5.64 28.10
N THR A 28 8.20 -4.39 28.35
CA THR A 28 8.56 -3.46 27.28
C THR A 28 9.87 -3.88 26.62
N GLU A 29 9.81 -4.11 25.31
CA GLU A 29 10.96 -4.45 24.47
C GLU A 29 11.40 -3.21 23.67
N ALA A 30 12.71 -3.01 23.52
CA ALA A 30 13.22 -2.04 22.55
C ALA A 30 13.15 -2.66 21.16
N VAL A 31 12.35 -2.07 20.27
CA VAL A 31 12.06 -2.59 18.94
C VAL A 31 12.46 -1.56 17.90
N ASP A 32 13.33 -1.97 16.96
CA ASP A 32 13.77 -1.12 15.85
C ASP A 32 12.70 -1.03 14.75
N ASP A 33 12.08 -2.17 14.38
CA ASP A 33 10.99 -2.23 13.40
C ASP A 33 9.67 -2.66 14.07
N VAL A 34 8.88 -1.66 14.45
CA VAL A 34 7.61 -1.87 15.15
C VAL A 34 6.57 -2.55 14.24
N LEU A 35 6.62 -2.32 12.92
CA LEU A 35 5.69 -2.95 11.98
C LEU A 35 5.99 -4.44 11.82
N MET A 36 7.27 -4.80 11.71
CA MET A 36 7.68 -6.20 11.68
C MET A 36 7.30 -6.92 12.98
N TRP A 37 7.53 -6.28 14.13
CA TRP A 37 7.19 -6.85 15.43
C TRP A 37 5.71 -7.20 15.57
N TRP A 38 4.81 -6.31 15.13
CA TRP A 38 3.37 -6.59 15.11
C TRP A 38 3.00 -7.65 14.08
N SER A 39 3.69 -7.70 12.95
CA SER A 39 3.46 -8.72 11.91
C SER A 39 3.77 -10.13 12.42
N GLU A 40 4.89 -10.31 13.11
CA GLU A 40 5.30 -11.60 13.69
C GLU A 40 4.35 -12.08 14.80
N ARG A 41 3.74 -11.16 15.53
CA ARG A 41 2.86 -11.45 16.68
C ARG A 41 1.36 -11.49 16.32
N ARG A 42 1.01 -11.49 15.03
CA ARG A 42 -0.38 -11.65 14.56
C ARG A 42 -1.08 -12.89 15.10
N SER A 43 -0.34 -13.97 15.35
CA SER A 43 -0.88 -15.20 15.96
C SER A 43 -1.22 -15.03 17.44
N MET A 44 -0.48 -14.18 18.16
CA MET A 44 -0.65 -13.93 19.60
C MET A 44 -1.72 -12.85 19.88
N PHE A 45 -1.84 -11.89 18.95
CA PHE A 45 -2.71 -10.73 19.04
C PHE A 45 -3.51 -10.53 17.73
N PRO A 46 -4.41 -11.45 17.35
CA PRO A 46 -5.07 -11.40 16.05
C PRO A 46 -5.95 -10.16 15.83
N GLY A 47 -6.55 -9.62 16.88
CA GLY A 47 -7.33 -8.37 16.79
C GLY A 47 -6.45 -7.13 16.93
N LEU A 48 -5.57 -7.11 17.93
CA LEU A 48 -4.77 -5.95 18.29
C LEU A 48 -3.65 -5.66 17.27
N SER A 49 -3.01 -6.69 16.70
CA SER A 49 -2.00 -6.52 15.65
C SER A 49 -2.55 -5.87 14.39
N ARG A 50 -3.78 -6.20 13.98
CA ARG A 50 -4.43 -5.55 12.83
C ARG A 50 -4.60 -4.06 13.08
N MET A 51 -5.15 -3.69 14.24
CA MET A 51 -5.33 -2.29 14.61
C MET A 51 -3.99 -1.56 14.69
N ALA A 52 -2.98 -2.16 15.35
CA ALA A 52 -1.67 -1.55 15.48
C ALA A 52 -1.00 -1.30 14.12
N LEU A 53 -1.05 -2.27 13.21
CA LEU A 53 -0.50 -2.13 11.86
C LEU A 53 -1.25 -1.07 11.04
N ASP A 54 -2.58 -0.99 11.17
CA ASP A 54 -3.38 0.04 10.49
C ASP A 54 -3.01 1.46 10.96
N TYR A 55 -2.72 1.66 12.25
CA TYR A 55 -2.33 2.97 12.79
C TYR A 55 -0.86 3.31 12.53
N LEU A 56 0.05 2.36 12.74
CA LEU A 56 1.49 2.60 12.66
C LEU A 56 2.01 2.70 11.21
N SER A 57 1.27 2.17 10.24
CA SER A 57 1.61 2.29 8.81
C SER A 57 1.27 3.65 8.22
N ILE A 58 0.52 4.49 8.94
CA ILE A 58 0.17 5.84 8.48
C ILE A 58 1.42 6.72 8.55
N PRO A 59 1.87 7.31 7.43
CA PRO A 59 3.02 8.20 7.46
C PRO A 59 2.72 9.42 8.33
N PRO A 60 3.68 9.89 9.16
CA PRO A 60 3.45 11.01 10.06
C PRO A 60 3.32 12.36 9.34
N THR A 61 3.70 12.43 8.06
CA THR A 61 3.68 13.67 7.27
C THR A 61 3.28 13.40 5.81
N SER A 62 2.81 14.44 5.11
CA SER A 62 2.51 14.40 3.68
C SER A 62 3.75 14.39 2.78
N VAL A 63 4.97 14.40 3.34
CA VAL A 63 6.23 14.59 2.59
C VAL A 63 6.41 13.54 1.50
N ASP A 64 6.05 12.29 1.75
CA ASP A 64 6.22 11.23 0.75
C ASP A 64 5.24 11.38 -0.40
N VAL A 65 4.01 11.78 -0.10
CA VAL A 65 2.99 12.10 -1.11
C VAL A 65 3.44 13.31 -1.94
N GLU A 66 3.96 14.36 -1.31
CA GLU A 66 4.50 15.54 -1.98
C GLU A 66 5.71 15.21 -2.87
N ARG A 67 6.60 14.31 -2.44
CA ARG A 67 7.71 13.82 -3.27
C ARG A 67 7.21 13.08 -4.52
N VAL A 68 6.19 12.23 -4.37
CA VAL A 68 5.56 11.54 -5.51
C VAL A 68 4.94 12.55 -6.47
N PHE A 69 4.19 13.54 -5.98
CA PHE A 69 3.61 14.58 -6.84
C PHE A 69 4.65 15.49 -7.49
N SER A 70 5.72 15.83 -6.79
CA SER A 70 6.83 16.63 -7.33
C SER A 70 7.55 15.91 -8.47
N ARG A 71 7.83 14.61 -8.30
CA ARG A 71 8.35 13.75 -9.38
C ARG A 71 7.34 13.61 -10.51
N GLY A 72 6.07 13.44 -10.16
CA GLY A 72 4.96 13.36 -11.12
C GLY A 72 4.82 14.62 -11.97
N ARG A 73 5.17 15.80 -11.44
CA ARG A 73 5.18 17.04 -12.21
C ARG A 73 6.13 16.97 -13.41
N LEU A 74 7.23 16.21 -13.36
CA LEU A 74 8.11 16.01 -14.52
C LEU A 74 7.41 15.16 -15.59
N ILE A 75 6.71 14.10 -15.19
CA ILE A 75 5.92 13.24 -16.09
C ILE A 75 4.81 14.06 -16.77
N LEU A 76 4.09 14.87 -15.98
CA LEU A 76 3.00 15.73 -16.45
C LEU A 76 3.47 16.92 -17.28
N SER A 77 4.63 17.50 -16.97
CA SER A 77 5.12 18.73 -17.61
C SER A 77 5.90 18.49 -18.90
N HIS A 78 6.54 17.33 -19.10
CA HIS A 78 7.43 17.10 -20.25
C HIS A 78 6.91 16.11 -21.28
N VAL A 79 5.97 15.22 -20.93
CA VAL A 79 5.70 14.06 -21.81
C VAL A 79 4.42 14.15 -22.63
N ARG A 80 3.22 14.50 -22.14
CA ARG A 80 2.00 14.51 -23.00
C ARG A 80 0.86 15.39 -22.47
N SER A 81 0.43 16.40 -23.24
CA SER A 81 -0.76 17.24 -22.98
C SER A 81 -2.12 16.53 -23.19
N ARG A 82 -2.13 15.20 -23.33
CA ARG A 82 -3.33 14.38 -23.62
C ARG A 82 -3.48 13.15 -22.71
N LEU A 83 -2.73 13.04 -21.60
CA LEU A 83 -2.94 11.94 -20.65
C LEU A 83 -4.13 12.24 -19.74
N ASN A 84 -5.04 11.29 -19.61
CA ASN A 84 -6.13 11.37 -18.63
C ASN A 84 -5.62 11.04 -17.21
N ALA A 85 -6.50 11.26 -16.22
CA ALA A 85 -6.17 11.08 -14.81
C ALA A 85 -5.79 9.63 -14.47
N GLN A 86 -6.45 8.64 -15.10
CA GLN A 86 -6.17 7.22 -14.89
C GLN A 86 -4.77 6.85 -15.40
N SER A 87 -4.41 7.25 -16.62
CA SER A 87 -3.07 7.01 -17.19
C SER A 87 -1.97 7.69 -16.37
N THR A 88 -2.25 8.89 -15.87
CA THR A 88 -1.32 9.60 -14.97
C THR A 88 -1.10 8.83 -13.68
N ARG A 89 -2.17 8.34 -13.04
CA ARG A 89 -2.08 7.51 -11.83
C ARG A 89 -1.28 6.23 -12.09
N ALA A 90 -1.56 5.53 -13.20
CA ALA A 90 -0.84 4.33 -13.61
C ALA A 90 0.67 4.55 -13.73
N LEU A 91 1.08 5.62 -14.40
CA LEU A 91 2.51 5.94 -14.56
C LEU A 91 3.19 6.29 -13.22
N LEU A 92 2.49 7.01 -12.33
CA LEU A 92 3.02 7.34 -11.00
C LEU A 92 3.18 6.09 -10.13
N CYS A 93 2.18 5.22 -10.11
CA CYS A 93 2.22 3.94 -9.40
C CYS A 93 3.36 3.06 -9.93
N LEU A 94 3.43 2.85 -11.25
CA LEU A 94 4.46 2.03 -11.88
C LEU A 94 5.87 2.55 -11.57
N GLY A 95 6.08 3.86 -11.68
CA GLY A 95 7.38 4.48 -11.36
C GLY A 95 7.76 4.30 -9.89
N ASN A 96 6.80 4.43 -8.97
CA ASN A 96 7.06 4.24 -7.55
C ASN A 96 7.32 2.77 -7.20
N TRP A 97 6.56 1.83 -7.77
CA TRP A 97 6.74 0.40 -7.56
C TRP A 97 8.06 -0.12 -8.12
N SER A 98 8.48 0.39 -9.28
CA SER A 98 9.80 0.09 -9.85
C SER A 98 10.93 0.50 -8.90
N LEU A 99 10.85 1.69 -8.29
CA LEU A 99 11.84 2.15 -7.31
C LEU A 99 11.88 1.30 -6.03
N LEU A 100 10.74 0.72 -5.65
CA LEU A 100 10.61 -0.19 -4.51
C LEU A 100 10.97 -1.64 -4.86
N GLY A 101 11.32 -1.94 -6.12
CA GLY A 101 11.67 -3.27 -6.58
C GLY A 101 10.48 -4.22 -6.76
N PHE A 102 9.25 -3.71 -6.80
CA PHE A 102 8.04 -4.51 -7.05
C PHE A 102 7.80 -4.80 -8.53
N VAL A 103 8.62 -4.26 -9.42
CA VAL A 103 8.49 -4.41 -10.87
C VAL A 103 9.83 -4.91 -11.40
N GLU A 104 9.84 -6.10 -12.00
CA GLU A 104 11.03 -6.66 -12.63
C GLU A 104 11.20 -6.13 -14.06
N ASP A 105 12.44 -5.80 -14.45
CA ASP A 105 12.74 -5.31 -15.81
C ASP A 105 12.32 -6.33 -16.89
N ASN A 106 12.37 -7.63 -16.58
CA ASN A 106 11.94 -8.69 -17.46
C ASN A 106 10.45 -8.62 -17.83
N ASP A 107 9.61 -8.04 -16.97
CA ASP A 107 8.18 -7.86 -17.21
C ASP A 107 7.91 -6.56 -17.97
N VAL A 108 8.72 -5.53 -17.76
CA VAL A 108 8.53 -4.21 -18.39
C VAL A 108 9.01 -4.21 -19.84
N ILE A 109 10.12 -4.89 -20.15
CA ILE A 109 10.73 -4.90 -21.49
C ILE A 109 9.76 -5.41 -22.57
N PRO A 110 9.02 -6.53 -22.37
CA PRO A 110 8.04 -6.99 -23.34
C PRO A 110 6.90 -5.98 -23.56
N VAL A 111 6.39 -5.39 -22.48
CA VAL A 111 5.28 -4.42 -22.52
C VAL A 111 5.69 -3.15 -23.26
N ALA A 112 6.91 -2.65 -23.01
CA ALA A 112 7.45 -1.46 -23.68
C ALA A 112 7.71 -1.65 -25.18
N ARG A 113 7.71 -2.90 -25.67
CA ARG A 113 7.89 -3.25 -27.09
C ARG A 113 6.58 -3.58 -27.79
N MET A 114 5.46 -3.61 -27.06
CA MET A 114 4.16 -3.83 -27.67
C MET A 114 3.84 -2.66 -28.63
N PRO A 115 3.15 -2.94 -29.75
CA PRO A 115 2.65 -1.86 -30.60
C PRO A 115 1.70 -0.99 -29.78
N ASP A 116 1.70 0.31 -30.08
CA ASP A 116 0.71 1.22 -29.51
C ASP A 116 -0.70 0.73 -29.82
N VAL A 117 -1.60 0.83 -28.85
CA VAL A 117 -3.01 0.48 -29.04
C VAL A 117 -3.61 1.43 -30.06
N GLU A 118 -4.21 0.88 -31.12
CA GLU A 118 -4.92 1.67 -32.12
C GLU A 118 -6.27 2.14 -31.55
N GLY A 119 -6.46 3.45 -31.44
CA GLY A 119 -7.69 4.08 -30.98
C GLY A 119 -7.47 5.10 -29.87
N ASP A 120 -8.26 6.18 -29.89
CA ASP A 120 -8.30 7.21 -28.82
C ASP A 120 -9.32 6.85 -27.72
N GLU A 121 -9.77 5.59 -27.67
CA GLU A 121 -10.76 5.15 -26.68
C GLU A 121 -10.15 5.13 -25.28
N GLU A 122 -10.79 5.82 -24.34
CA GLU A 122 -10.38 5.77 -22.93
C GLU A 122 -10.68 4.37 -22.37
N VAL A 123 -9.62 3.61 -22.10
CA VAL A 123 -9.73 2.32 -21.40
C VAL A 123 -9.86 2.58 -19.91
N GLU A 124 -10.97 2.14 -19.32
CA GLU A 124 -11.15 2.11 -17.88
C GLU A 124 -10.41 0.89 -17.30
N LEU A 125 -9.54 1.14 -16.31
CA LEU A 125 -8.81 0.06 -15.64
C LEU A 125 -9.72 -0.64 -14.63
N ASP A 126 -9.61 -1.96 -14.54
CA ASP A 126 -10.40 -2.77 -13.61
C ASP A 126 -10.24 -2.31 -12.16
N GLU A 127 -11.30 -2.44 -11.37
CA GLU A 127 -11.27 -2.07 -9.95
C GLU A 127 -10.20 -2.89 -9.20
N GLY A 128 -9.26 -2.19 -8.56
CA GLY A 128 -8.18 -2.81 -7.82
C GLY A 128 -6.98 -3.26 -8.66
N TRP A 129 -6.84 -2.76 -9.90
CA TRP A 129 -5.64 -2.96 -10.73
C TRP A 129 -4.33 -2.55 -10.02
N ASP A 130 -4.42 -1.65 -9.03
CA ASP A 130 -3.30 -1.12 -8.26
C ASP A 130 -3.06 -1.81 -6.91
N ARG A 131 -3.77 -2.91 -6.63
CA ARG A 131 -3.57 -3.68 -5.40
C ARG A 131 -2.27 -4.46 -5.46
N ILE A 132 -1.31 -4.06 -4.64
CA ILE A 132 -0.12 -4.87 -4.34
C ILE A 132 -0.56 -6.01 -3.43
N LEU A 133 -0.45 -7.25 -3.92
CA LEU A 133 -0.61 -8.45 -3.10
C LEU A 133 0.74 -8.74 -2.44
N LEU A 134 0.84 -8.49 -1.13
CA LEU A 134 1.99 -8.82 -0.29
C LEU A 134 1.86 -10.22 0.30
#